data_AF-A0A0E0NI06-F1
#
_entry.id   AF-A0A0E0NI06-F1
#
_cell.length_a   1.000
_cell.length_b   1.000
_cell.length_c   1.000
_cell.angle_alpha   90.00
_cell.angle_beta   90.00
_cell.angle_gamma   90.00
#
_symmetry.space_group_name_H-M   'P 1'
#
loop_
_entity.id
_entity.type
_entity.pdbx_description
1 polymer ?
#
loop_
_entity_poly.entity_id
_entity_poly.type
_entity_poly.pdbx_seq_one_letter_code
_entity_poly.pdbx_strand_id
1 'polypeptide(L)'
;MEFTPKITGKTTSMSGELKRDYEIGEEIGRGRFGVVHRCTSRATGEAFAVKSVDRSQLADDLDRELAELEPKLAQLAAAGNPGVVQVHAVYEDDAWTHMVMDLCSGPDLLDWIRLRRGAPVPEPVAAAVVAQLAEALAHCHRRGVAHRDVKPDNILLDVVDDGIDGGGTPRARLADFGSAAWVGESGGSAEGLVGTPHYVAPEVVAGGEYGEKADVWSAGVVLYVLLSGGALPFGGETAAEVLASVLRGSVRFPPRLFAGVSPAAKDLMRRMMCRDTWRRFSAEQVLGHPWIVSGGGARAMEQPT
;
A
#
# COMPACT_ATOMS: atom_id res chain seq x y z
N MET A 1 13.71 17.61 18.55
CA MET A 1 14.95 18.02 17.87
C MET A 1 14.57 18.43 16.47
N GLU A 2 14.66 19.72 16.15
CA GLU A 2 14.37 20.23 14.80
C GLU A 2 15.47 19.75 13.85
N PHE A 3 15.10 19.01 12.81
CA PHE A 3 15.98 18.61 11.73
C PHE A 3 15.86 19.64 10.60
N THR A 4 16.93 20.42 10.39
CA THR A 4 17.08 21.29 9.23
C THR A 4 17.55 20.48 8.02
N PRO A 5 16.95 20.63 6.83
CA PRO A 5 17.47 20.02 5.62
C PRO A 5 18.88 20.58 5.34
N LYS A 6 19.86 19.69 5.15
CA LYS A 6 21.21 20.10 4.72
C LYS A 6 21.15 20.42 3.23
N ILE A 7 21.00 21.70 2.90
CA ILE A 7 21.29 22.20 1.55
C ILE A 7 22.75 22.67 1.57
N THR A 8 23.67 21.80 1.18
CA THR A 8 25.09 22.15 1.04
C THR A 8 25.46 22.41 -0.40
N GLY A 9 25.72 23.68 -0.72
CA GLY A 9 26.34 24.07 -1.98
C GLY A 9 27.81 23.68 -2.03
N LYS A 10 28.15 22.66 -2.84
CA LYS A 10 29.38 22.51 -3.65
C LYS A 10 29.44 21.13 -4.30
N THR A 11 29.29 21.12 -5.63
CA THR A 11 29.82 20.20 -6.67
C THR A 11 30.23 18.78 -6.28
N THR A 12 29.44 18.10 -5.45
CA THR A 12 29.54 16.66 -5.21
C THR A 12 28.19 16.12 -5.64
N SER A 13 28.15 15.19 -6.62
CA SER A 13 26.86 14.57 -7.01
C SER A 13 26.21 13.99 -5.76
N MET A 14 24.88 14.13 -5.65
CA MET A 14 24.14 13.68 -4.46
C MET A 14 24.19 12.15 -4.33
N SER A 15 24.41 11.43 -5.44
CA SER A 15 24.80 10.02 -5.41
C SER A 15 26.16 9.75 -4.74
N GLY A 16 27.09 10.72 -4.79
CA GLY A 16 28.37 10.68 -4.07
C GLY A 16 28.20 10.91 -2.56
N GLU A 17 27.26 11.76 -2.16
CA GLU A 17 26.89 11.95 -0.76
C GLU A 17 26.23 10.71 -0.16
N LEU A 18 25.30 10.08 -0.90
CA LEU A 18 24.70 8.81 -0.52
C LEU A 18 25.76 7.74 -0.24
N LYS A 19 26.74 7.58 -1.14
CA LYS A 19 27.80 6.56 -0.99
C LYS A 19 28.77 6.83 0.16
N ARG A 20 28.90 8.10 0.57
CA ARG A 20 29.68 8.50 1.74
C ARG A 20 28.96 8.13 3.04
N ASP A 21 27.63 8.23 3.05
CA ASP A 21 26.84 8.01 4.26
C ASP A 21 26.38 6.54 4.39
N TYR A 22 26.19 5.85 3.27
CA TYR A 22 25.69 4.48 3.18
C TYR A 22 26.55 3.58 2.28
N GLU A 23 26.61 2.30 2.64
CA GLU A 23 27.09 1.23 1.79
C GLU A 23 25.92 0.59 1.06
N ILE A 24 25.91 0.62 -0.28
CA ILE A 24 24.84 0.06 -1.10
C ILE A 24 25.14 -1.41 -1.37
N GLY A 25 24.20 -2.28 -1.04
CA GLY A 25 24.26 -3.73 -1.22
C GLY A 25 23.46 -4.20 -2.43
N GLU A 26 22.85 -5.38 -2.28
CA GLU A 26 22.09 -6.06 -3.32
C GLU A 26 20.77 -5.37 -3.69
N GLU A 27 20.33 -5.56 -4.94
CA GLU A 27 18.98 -5.21 -5.39
C GLU A 27 17.98 -6.13 -4.67
N ILE A 28 17.04 -5.54 -3.94
CA ILE A 28 15.99 -6.25 -3.18
C ILE A 28 14.60 -6.07 -3.78
N GLY A 29 14.45 -5.16 -4.74
CA GLY A 29 13.19 -4.94 -5.42
C GLY A 29 13.32 -3.93 -6.55
N ARG A 30 12.31 -3.92 -7.43
CA ARG A 30 12.22 -2.97 -8.54
C ARG A 30 10.78 -2.49 -8.64
N GLY A 31 10.56 -1.21 -8.38
CA GLY A 31 9.26 -0.56 -8.43
C GLY A 31 8.97 0.05 -9.79
N ARG A 32 7.90 0.86 -9.87
CA ARG A 32 7.45 1.53 -11.11
C ARG A 32 8.53 2.42 -11.74
N PHE A 33 9.23 3.20 -10.92
CA PHE A 33 10.16 4.24 -11.39
C PHE A 33 11.63 3.94 -11.14
N GLY A 34 11.93 2.88 -10.40
CA GLY A 34 13.26 2.77 -9.82
C GLY A 34 13.55 1.44 -9.17
N VAL A 35 14.78 1.34 -8.69
CA VAL A 35 15.34 0.13 -8.11
C VAL A 35 15.55 0.34 -6.62
N VAL A 36 15.21 -0.67 -5.84
CA VAL A 36 15.40 -0.69 -4.40
C VAL A 36 16.59 -1.59 -4.08
N HIS A 37 17.56 -1.05 -3.37
CA HIS A 37 18.70 -1.81 -2.86
C HIS A 37 18.65 -1.87 -1.34
N ARG A 38 19.18 -2.94 -0.76
CA ARG A 38 19.59 -2.91 0.64
C ARG A 38 20.75 -1.91 0.77
N CYS A 39 20.78 -1.17 1.87
CA CYS A 39 21.95 -0.37 2.22
C CYS A 39 22.24 -0.41 3.72
N THR A 40 23.46 -0.08 4.11
CA THR A 40 23.89 -0.06 5.51
C THR A 40 24.48 1.30 5.84
N SER A 41 24.01 1.93 6.91
CA SER A 41 24.58 3.20 7.38
C SER A 41 26.03 2.99 7.80
N ARG A 42 26.94 3.78 7.23
CA ARG A 42 28.37 3.71 7.59
C ARG A 42 28.64 4.25 9.00
N ALA A 43 27.75 5.10 9.52
CA ALA A 43 27.89 5.68 10.85
C ALA A 43 27.42 4.75 11.97
N THR A 44 26.33 4.01 11.75
CA THR A 44 25.69 3.18 12.80
C THR A 44 25.80 1.68 12.55
N GLY A 45 26.10 1.24 11.33
CA GLY A 45 26.03 -0.16 10.93
C GLY A 45 24.61 -0.70 10.76
N GLU A 46 23.59 0.14 10.89
CA GLU A 46 22.18 -0.24 10.76
C GLU A 46 21.77 -0.42 9.29
N ALA A 47 20.88 -1.38 9.03
CA ALA A 47 20.43 -1.72 7.70
C ALA A 47 19.14 -0.98 7.31
N PHE A 48 19.08 -0.53 6.06
CA PHE A 48 18.01 0.24 5.45
C PHE A 48 17.74 -0.28 4.04
N ALA A 49 16.70 0.27 3.41
CA ALA A 49 16.48 0.16 1.98
C ALA A 49 16.70 1.53 1.34
N VAL A 50 17.20 1.57 0.10
CA VAL A 50 17.28 2.80 -0.70
C VAL A 50 16.58 2.61 -2.04
N LYS A 51 15.52 3.36 -2.27
CA LYS A 51 14.86 3.45 -3.58
C LYS A 51 15.55 4.52 -4.41
N SER A 52 16.02 4.17 -5.60
CA SER A 52 16.70 5.07 -6.52
C SER A 52 15.93 5.20 -7.81
N VAL A 53 15.59 6.42 -8.20
CA VAL A 53 14.82 6.77 -9.39
C VAL A 53 15.66 7.66 -10.30
N ASP A 54 15.81 7.27 -11.56
CA ASP A 54 16.42 8.10 -12.61
C ASP A 54 15.32 8.91 -13.31
N ARG A 55 15.16 10.17 -12.91
CA ARG A 55 14.14 11.07 -13.47
C ARG A 55 14.38 11.36 -14.95
N SER A 56 15.61 11.23 -15.43
CA SER A 56 15.92 11.46 -16.85
C SER A 56 15.36 10.36 -17.77
N GLN A 57 15.10 9.17 -17.24
CA GLN A 57 14.53 8.04 -17.98
C GLN A 57 13.01 8.03 -18.01
N LEU A 58 12.35 8.91 -17.24
CA LEU A 58 10.89 9.04 -17.23
C LEU A 58 10.47 9.83 -18.47
N ALA A 59 9.75 9.17 -19.39
CA ALA A 59 9.31 9.78 -20.64
C ALA A 59 7.98 10.53 -20.51
N ASP A 60 7.15 10.13 -19.54
CA ASP A 60 5.80 10.64 -19.32
C ASP A 60 5.78 11.75 -18.25
N ASP A 61 5.04 12.84 -18.52
CA ASP A 61 5.00 14.01 -17.64
C ASP A 61 4.36 13.69 -16.29
N LEU A 62 3.34 12.83 -16.26
CA LEU A 62 2.71 12.40 -15.01
C LEU A 62 3.71 11.54 -14.20
N ASP A 63 4.43 10.62 -14.83
CA ASP A 63 5.45 9.84 -14.13
C ASP A 63 6.58 10.72 -13.55
N ARG A 64 6.98 11.79 -14.24
CA ARG A 64 7.95 12.77 -13.72
C ARG A 64 7.41 13.50 -12.49
N GLU A 65 6.20 14.03 -12.57
CA GLU A 65 5.56 14.73 -11.45
C GLU A 65 5.44 13.80 -10.23
N LEU A 66 5.04 12.55 -10.44
CA LEU A 66 4.93 11.55 -9.39
C LEU A 66 6.27 11.25 -8.72
N ALA A 67 7.33 11.05 -9.51
CA ALA A 67 8.67 10.81 -8.98
C ALA A 67 9.23 12.01 -8.19
N GLU A 68 8.88 13.24 -8.59
CA GLU A 68 9.26 14.47 -7.87
C GLU A 68 8.51 14.67 -6.55
N LEU A 69 7.23 14.29 -6.51
CA LEU A 69 6.38 14.44 -5.32
C LEU A 69 6.55 13.29 -4.33
N GLU A 70 6.92 12.09 -4.78
CA GLU A 70 6.99 10.88 -3.97
C GLU A 70 7.71 11.08 -2.63
N PRO A 71 8.93 11.67 -2.54
CA PRO A 71 9.62 11.82 -1.26
C PRO A 71 8.85 12.66 -0.25
N LYS A 72 8.20 13.74 -0.70
CA LYS A 72 7.41 14.64 0.16
C LYS A 72 6.13 13.94 0.64
N LEU A 73 5.45 13.24 -0.25
CA LEU A 73 4.22 12.51 0.08
C LEU A 73 4.49 11.31 0.99
N ALA A 74 5.58 10.57 0.76
CA ALA A 74 6.01 9.49 1.63
C ALA A 74 6.33 10.00 3.04
N GLN A 75 7.07 11.10 3.18
CA GLN A 75 7.35 11.71 4.49
C GLN A 75 6.08 12.19 5.19
N LEU A 76 5.19 12.86 4.46
CA LEU A 76 3.91 13.34 4.99
C LEU A 76 3.02 12.18 5.45
N ALA A 77 2.87 11.14 4.62
CA ALA A 77 2.08 9.95 4.92
C ALA A 77 2.66 9.16 6.09
N ALA A 78 3.99 9.04 6.17
CA ALA A 78 4.67 8.33 7.21
C ALA A 78 4.51 9.04 8.56
N ALA A 79 4.98 10.28 8.71
CA ALA A 79 4.84 11.15 9.89
C ALA A 79 4.75 10.44 11.28
N GLY A 80 5.60 9.43 11.53
CA GLY A 80 5.64 8.65 12.77
C GLY A 80 4.61 7.51 12.90
N ASN A 81 3.82 7.23 11.86
CA ASN A 81 2.89 6.11 11.81
C ASN A 81 3.65 4.77 11.69
N PRO A 82 3.49 3.85 12.66
CA PRO A 82 4.20 2.58 12.66
C PRO A 82 3.78 1.60 11.54
N GLY A 83 2.62 1.81 10.93
CA GLY A 83 2.06 1.03 9.80
C GLY A 83 2.41 1.60 8.42
N VAL A 84 3.28 2.61 8.33
CA VAL A 84 3.83 3.13 7.08
C VAL A 84 5.36 3.05 7.12
N VAL A 85 6.00 2.71 6.00
CA VAL A 85 7.47 2.71 5.88
C VAL A 85 8.00 4.14 6.06
N GLN A 86 8.95 4.34 6.97
CA GLN A 86 9.50 5.66 7.26
C GLN A 86 10.61 6.02 6.27
N VAL A 87 10.67 7.30 5.91
CA VAL A 87 11.75 7.88 5.12
C VAL A 87 12.75 8.55 6.06
N HIS A 88 14.01 8.12 6.00
CA HIS A 88 15.10 8.59 6.86
C HIS A 88 15.94 9.68 6.22
N ALA A 89 16.18 9.57 4.91
CA ALA A 89 16.97 10.55 4.17
C ALA A 89 16.55 10.59 2.71
N VAL A 90 16.72 11.74 2.08
CA VAL A 90 16.52 11.94 0.64
C VAL A 90 17.76 12.63 0.09
N TYR A 91 18.34 12.05 -0.96
CA TYR A 91 19.45 12.60 -1.73
C TYR A 91 18.96 12.84 -3.15
N GLU A 92 19.00 14.08 -3.61
CA GLU A 92 18.40 14.45 -4.89
C GLU A 92 19.33 15.37 -5.69
N ASP A 93 19.66 14.97 -6.92
CA ASP A 93 20.31 15.82 -7.93
C ASP A 93 19.49 15.87 -9.22
N ASP A 94 19.93 16.64 -10.22
CA ASP A 94 19.19 16.91 -11.45
C ASP A 94 18.67 15.67 -12.18
N ALA A 95 19.33 14.50 -12.03
CA ALA A 95 18.92 13.26 -12.66
C ALA A 95 18.33 12.25 -11.67
N TRP A 96 18.85 12.17 -10.44
CA TRP A 96 18.53 11.08 -9.52
C TRP A 96 17.84 11.55 -8.25
N THR A 97 16.86 10.76 -7.82
CA THR A 97 16.29 10.81 -6.48
C THR A 97 16.58 9.50 -5.76
N HIS A 98 17.23 9.56 -4.60
CA HIS A 98 17.50 8.43 -3.73
C HIS A 98 16.81 8.62 -2.38
N MET A 99 15.93 7.69 -2.02
CA MET A 99 15.18 7.72 -0.77
C MET A 99 15.63 6.57 0.13
N VAL A 100 16.28 6.89 1.25
CA VAL A 100 16.63 5.92 2.29
C VAL A 100 15.43 5.75 3.20
N MET A 101 15.00 4.50 3.39
CA MET A 101 13.77 4.13 4.08
C MET A 101 13.98 2.90 4.96
N ASP A 102 13.00 2.60 5.82
CA ASP A 102 13.04 1.38 6.62
C ASP A 102 13.23 0.13 5.75
N LEU A 103 14.07 -0.77 6.22
CA LEU A 103 14.15 -2.12 5.68
C LEU A 103 13.19 -3.02 6.47
N CYS A 104 12.13 -3.50 5.83
CA CYS A 104 11.26 -4.50 6.43
C CYS A 104 11.94 -5.87 6.39
N SER A 105 11.83 -6.62 7.49
CA SER A 105 12.55 -7.87 7.72
C SER A 105 11.93 -9.10 7.05
N GLY A 106 10.64 -9.04 6.73
CA GLY A 106 9.88 -10.12 6.09
C GLY A 106 9.61 -9.88 4.60
N PRO A 107 8.91 -10.82 3.95
CA PRO A 107 8.47 -10.67 2.56
C PRO A 107 7.37 -9.59 2.46
N ASP A 108 7.03 -9.20 1.24
CA ASP A 108 5.75 -8.53 1.00
C ASP A 108 4.56 -9.47 1.24
N LEU A 109 3.35 -8.90 1.32
CA LEU A 109 2.13 -9.65 1.55
C LEU A 109 1.81 -10.60 0.39
N LEU A 110 2.21 -10.27 -0.85
CA LEU A 110 1.98 -11.13 -2.02
C LEU A 110 2.75 -12.44 -1.88
N ASP A 111 4.03 -12.36 -1.58
CA ASP A 111 4.90 -13.50 -1.38
C ASP A 111 4.49 -14.28 -0.13
N TRP A 112 4.08 -13.61 0.94
CA TRP A 112 3.49 -14.27 2.10
C TRP A 112 2.23 -15.08 1.76
N ILE A 113 1.33 -14.55 0.91
CA ILE A 113 0.16 -15.28 0.42
C ILE A 113 0.58 -16.47 -0.46
N ARG A 114 1.57 -16.29 -1.35
CA ARG A 114 2.08 -17.35 -2.24
C ARG A 114 2.65 -18.54 -1.48
N LEU A 115 3.32 -18.31 -0.35
CA LEU A 115 3.85 -19.38 0.52
C LEU A 115 2.75 -20.32 1.02
N ARG A 116 1.49 -19.86 1.07
CA ARG A 116 0.33 -20.66 1.49
C ARG A 116 -0.23 -21.55 0.38
N ARG A 117 0.33 -21.53 -0.83
CA ARG A 117 0.02 -22.43 -1.96
C ARG A 117 -1.48 -22.56 -2.27
N GLY A 118 -2.19 -21.44 -2.25
CA GLY A 118 -3.63 -21.38 -2.52
C GLY A 118 -4.53 -21.58 -1.31
N ALA A 119 -3.98 -21.83 -0.11
CA ALA A 119 -4.76 -21.94 1.11
C ALA A 119 -5.23 -20.56 1.58
N PRO A 120 -6.55 -20.37 1.84
CA PRO A 120 -7.10 -19.14 2.40
C PRO A 120 -6.44 -18.73 3.72
N VAL A 121 -6.23 -17.44 3.91
CA VAL A 121 -5.78 -16.89 5.19
C VAL A 121 -6.93 -16.99 6.21
N PRO A 122 -6.70 -17.53 7.42
CA PRO A 122 -7.70 -17.57 8.47
C PRO A 122 -8.25 -16.17 8.77
N GLU A 123 -9.57 -16.06 8.96
CA GLU A 123 -10.23 -14.76 9.16
C GLU A 123 -9.61 -13.91 10.28
N PRO A 124 -9.22 -14.46 11.45
CA PRO A 124 -8.57 -13.64 12.48
C PRO A 124 -7.26 -13.01 12.03
N VAL A 125 -6.44 -13.76 11.27
CA VAL A 125 -5.17 -13.26 10.74
C VAL A 125 -5.42 -12.21 9.64
N ALA A 126 -6.39 -12.48 8.74
CA ALA A 126 -6.78 -11.54 7.70
C ALA A 126 -7.35 -10.25 8.28
N ALA A 127 -8.18 -10.33 9.32
CA ALA A 127 -8.74 -9.17 10.01
C ALA A 127 -7.65 -8.31 10.65
N ALA A 128 -6.64 -8.93 11.25
CA ALA A 128 -5.53 -8.20 11.86
C ALA A 128 -4.62 -7.52 10.82
N VAL A 129 -4.38 -8.13 9.66
CA VAL A 129 -3.65 -7.49 8.54
C VAL A 129 -4.47 -6.31 7.97
N VAL A 130 -5.77 -6.51 7.75
CA VAL A 130 -6.65 -5.46 7.20
C VAL A 130 -6.87 -4.32 8.18
N ALA A 131 -6.92 -4.58 9.49
CA ALA A 131 -6.97 -3.55 10.51
C ALA A 131 -5.71 -2.65 10.45
N GLN A 132 -4.51 -3.25 10.43
CA GLN A 132 -3.26 -2.50 10.30
C GLN A 132 -3.19 -1.68 9.00
N LEU A 133 -3.62 -2.26 7.87
CA LEU A 133 -3.71 -1.54 6.60
C LEU A 133 -4.69 -0.36 6.67
N ALA A 134 -5.88 -0.57 7.26
CA ALA A 134 -6.88 0.47 7.41
C ALA A 134 -6.41 1.58 8.37
N GLU A 135 -5.66 1.26 9.43
CA GLU A 135 -5.03 2.24 10.32
C GLU A 135 -3.99 3.10 9.60
N ALA A 136 -3.14 2.47 8.78
CA ALA A 136 -2.16 3.17 7.95
C ALA A 136 -2.86 4.10 6.95
N LEU A 137 -3.86 3.60 6.22
CA LEU A 137 -4.63 4.40 5.26
C LEU A 137 -5.37 5.55 5.93
N ALA A 138 -6.08 5.30 7.03
CA ALA A 138 -6.80 6.33 7.77
C ALA A 138 -5.86 7.47 8.20
N HIS A 139 -4.62 7.14 8.59
CA HIS A 139 -3.62 8.15 8.91
C HIS A 139 -3.16 8.96 7.69
N CYS A 140 -2.86 8.30 6.57
CA CYS A 140 -2.51 8.97 5.32
C CYS A 140 -3.64 9.90 4.86
N HIS A 141 -4.88 9.41 4.90
CA HIS A 141 -6.08 10.11 4.47
C HIS A 141 -6.34 11.37 5.30
N ARG A 142 -6.16 11.30 6.63
CA ARG A 142 -6.24 12.49 7.51
C ARG A 142 -5.21 13.58 7.21
N ARG A 143 -4.12 13.24 6.53
CA ARG A 143 -3.08 14.19 6.07
C ARG A 143 -3.27 14.61 4.62
N GLY A 144 -4.39 14.22 4.02
CA GLY A 144 -4.70 14.50 2.63
C GLY A 144 -3.81 13.74 1.65
N VAL A 145 -3.26 12.58 2.02
CA VAL A 145 -2.48 11.73 1.10
C VAL A 145 -3.30 10.50 0.71
N ALA A 146 -3.58 10.36 -0.59
CA ALA A 146 -4.11 9.13 -1.18
C ALA A 146 -2.96 8.32 -1.79
N HIS A 147 -2.90 7.01 -1.52
CA HIS A 147 -1.79 6.16 -1.97
C HIS A 147 -1.90 5.75 -3.45
N ARG A 148 -3.13 5.45 -3.91
CA ARG A 148 -3.51 5.13 -5.31
C ARG A 148 -2.87 3.88 -5.94
N ASP A 149 -2.16 3.06 -5.16
CA ASP A 149 -1.61 1.76 -5.62
C ASP A 149 -1.51 0.76 -4.45
N VAL A 150 -2.55 0.70 -3.62
CA VAL A 150 -2.63 -0.31 -2.55
C VAL A 150 -2.79 -1.70 -3.17
N LYS A 151 -1.82 -2.57 -2.93
CA LYS A 151 -1.81 -3.95 -3.40
C LYS A 151 -0.90 -4.79 -2.49
N PRO A 152 -0.98 -6.13 -2.53
CA PRO A 152 -0.18 -6.99 -1.67
C PRO A 152 1.34 -6.74 -1.81
N ASP A 153 1.84 -6.42 -3.00
CA ASP A 153 3.25 -6.10 -3.26
C ASP A 153 3.74 -4.87 -2.48
N ASN A 154 2.86 -3.90 -2.20
CA ASN A 154 3.17 -2.66 -1.51
C ASN A 154 2.88 -2.73 0.01
N ILE A 155 2.55 -3.91 0.52
CA ILE A 155 2.32 -4.16 1.95
C ILE A 155 3.46 -5.04 2.43
N LEU A 156 4.49 -4.42 3.02
CA LEU A 156 5.65 -5.12 3.54
C LEU A 156 5.36 -5.69 4.92
N LEU A 157 5.95 -6.83 5.24
CA LEU A 157 5.77 -7.47 6.54
C LEU A 157 7.06 -7.39 7.36
N ASP A 158 6.91 -7.09 8.64
CA ASP A 158 7.96 -7.30 9.64
C ASP A 158 7.68 -8.59 10.42
N VAL A 159 8.75 -9.38 10.61
CA VAL A 159 8.70 -10.57 11.44
C VAL A 159 8.70 -10.13 12.90
N VAL A 160 7.65 -10.47 13.65
CA VAL A 160 7.57 -10.24 15.09
C VAL A 160 7.62 -11.59 15.81
N ASP A 161 8.57 -11.72 16.72
CA ASP A 161 8.91 -12.74 17.77
C ASP A 161 8.51 -14.22 17.64
N ASP A 162 7.48 -14.62 16.89
CA ASP A 162 7.06 -16.03 16.71
C ASP A 162 7.38 -16.58 15.31
N GLY A 163 8.03 -15.79 14.44
CA GLY A 163 8.34 -16.19 13.07
C GLY A 163 7.11 -16.29 12.15
N ILE A 164 7.35 -16.37 10.84
CA ILE A 164 6.30 -16.48 9.82
C ILE A 164 5.51 -17.80 9.95
N ASP A 165 6.12 -18.80 10.60
CA ASP A 165 5.60 -20.17 10.77
C ASP A 165 4.97 -20.44 12.16
N GLY A 166 5.15 -19.56 13.16
CA GLY A 166 4.70 -19.79 14.55
C GLY A 166 3.27 -19.38 14.88
N GLY A 167 2.49 -18.94 13.88
CA GLY A 167 1.08 -18.58 14.07
C GLY A 167 0.82 -17.16 14.59
N GLY A 168 1.88 -16.34 14.73
CA GLY A 168 1.76 -14.90 15.01
C GLY A 168 1.18 -14.13 13.82
N THR A 169 0.56 -12.98 14.09
CA THR A 169 0.12 -12.06 13.03
C THR A 169 1.31 -11.21 12.58
N PRO A 170 1.62 -11.14 11.28
CA PRO A 170 2.71 -10.30 10.81
C PRO A 170 2.37 -8.82 10.99
N ARG A 171 3.39 -8.00 11.29
CA ARG A 171 3.24 -6.55 11.33
C ARG A 171 3.24 -6.03 9.89
N ALA A 172 2.13 -5.47 9.44
CA ALA A 172 1.97 -4.97 8.07
C ALA A 172 2.32 -3.48 8.00
N ARG A 173 3.08 -3.10 6.97
CA ARG A 173 3.52 -1.73 6.72
C ARG A 173 3.30 -1.35 5.27
N LEU A 174 2.61 -0.24 5.04
CA LEU A 174 2.36 0.29 3.72
C LEU A 174 3.61 0.99 3.17
N ALA A 175 3.98 0.67 1.94
CA ALA A 175 5.18 1.15 1.26
C ALA A 175 4.87 1.61 -0.18
N ASP A 176 5.86 2.22 -0.83
CA ASP A 176 5.82 2.70 -2.23
C ASP A 176 4.72 3.74 -2.51
N PHE A 177 5.02 4.99 -2.16
CA PHE A 177 4.16 6.15 -2.45
C PHE A 177 4.42 6.75 -3.84
N GLY A 178 5.05 6.00 -4.76
CA GLY A 178 5.31 6.48 -6.11
C GLY A 178 4.05 6.83 -6.88
N SER A 179 2.91 6.19 -6.59
CA SER A 179 1.63 6.59 -7.20
C SER A 179 0.84 7.58 -6.36
N ALA A 180 1.33 8.05 -5.21
CA ALA A 180 0.54 8.85 -4.29
C ALA A 180 0.16 10.23 -4.86
N ALA A 181 -0.88 10.84 -4.31
CA ALA A 181 -1.24 12.22 -4.58
C ALA A 181 -1.68 12.92 -3.29
N TRP A 182 -1.45 14.24 -3.25
CA TRP A 182 -2.06 15.09 -2.23
C TRP A 182 -3.47 15.48 -2.68
N VAL A 183 -4.47 14.98 -1.96
CA VAL A 183 -5.89 15.28 -2.15
C VAL A 183 -6.39 16.29 -1.12
N GLY A 184 -5.52 16.80 -0.24
CA GLY A 184 -5.89 17.78 0.79
C GLY A 184 -6.70 17.18 1.95
N GLU A 185 -6.60 17.82 3.12
CA GLU A 185 -7.25 17.35 4.35
C GLU A 185 -8.78 17.46 4.30
N SER A 186 -9.30 18.30 3.40
CA SER A 186 -10.74 18.52 3.20
C SER A 186 -11.37 17.58 2.17
N GLY A 187 -10.64 16.60 1.63
CA GLY A 187 -11.17 15.60 0.70
C GLY A 187 -11.32 16.07 -0.74
N GLY A 188 -10.25 16.62 -1.31
CA GLY A 188 -10.13 16.91 -2.75
C GLY A 188 -9.90 15.66 -3.60
N SER A 189 -9.49 15.89 -4.84
CA SER A 189 -9.37 14.86 -5.88
C SER A 189 -8.04 14.92 -6.60
N ALA A 190 -7.61 13.77 -7.12
CA ALA A 190 -6.54 13.65 -8.09
C ALA A 190 -7.09 13.05 -9.39
N GLU A 191 -6.35 13.26 -10.48
CA GLU A 191 -6.62 12.69 -11.80
C GLU A 191 -5.52 11.70 -12.20
N GLY A 192 -5.72 11.02 -13.33
CA GLY A 192 -4.76 10.10 -13.93
C GLY A 192 -5.04 8.63 -13.63
N LEU A 193 -4.87 7.80 -14.66
CA LEU A 193 -4.98 6.34 -14.56
C LEU A 193 -3.65 5.78 -14.02
N VAL A 194 -3.54 5.73 -12.70
CA VAL A 194 -2.42 5.10 -11.99
C VAL A 194 -2.87 3.86 -11.23
N GLY A 195 -1.90 3.12 -10.73
CA GLY A 195 -2.12 1.89 -9.97
C GLY A 195 -2.22 0.63 -10.84
N THR A 196 -2.35 -0.50 -10.15
CA THR A 196 -2.32 -1.83 -10.79
C THR A 196 -3.74 -2.25 -11.22
N PRO A 197 -3.98 -2.67 -12.49
CA PRO A 197 -5.32 -2.86 -13.06
C PRO A 197 -6.29 -3.78 -12.28
N HIS A 198 -5.78 -4.72 -11.50
CA HIS A 198 -6.61 -5.64 -10.73
C HIS A 198 -7.07 -5.07 -9.38
N TYR A 199 -6.43 -3.99 -8.90
CA TYR A 199 -6.67 -3.38 -7.59
C TYR A 199 -7.29 -1.99 -7.68
N VAL A 200 -7.27 -1.38 -8.87
CA VAL A 200 -7.77 -0.03 -9.12
C VAL A 200 -9.30 0.07 -8.95
N ALA A 201 -9.76 1.23 -8.48
CA ALA A 201 -11.18 1.51 -8.26
C ALA A 201 -11.91 1.92 -9.56
N PRO A 202 -13.24 1.72 -9.68
CA PRO A 202 -13.99 2.00 -10.91
C PRO A 202 -13.89 3.46 -11.37
N GLU A 203 -13.88 4.41 -10.44
CA GLU A 203 -13.78 5.84 -10.74
C GLU A 203 -12.42 6.25 -11.34
N VAL A 204 -11.34 5.56 -10.97
CA VAL A 204 -10.01 5.77 -11.56
C VAL A 204 -9.98 5.25 -13.00
N VAL A 205 -10.57 4.08 -13.24
CA VAL A 205 -10.69 3.49 -14.59
C VAL A 205 -11.59 4.34 -15.50
N ALA A 206 -12.61 4.98 -14.92
CA ALA A 206 -13.50 5.89 -15.65
C ALA A 206 -12.81 7.21 -16.04
N GLY A 207 -11.58 7.47 -15.56
CA GLY A 207 -10.82 8.68 -15.85
C GLY A 207 -11.40 9.94 -15.19
N GLY A 208 -12.17 9.78 -14.11
CA GLY A 208 -12.69 10.91 -13.34
C GLY A 208 -11.72 11.36 -12.26
N GLU A 209 -12.08 12.44 -11.57
CA GLU A 209 -11.48 12.86 -10.32
C GLU A 209 -11.81 11.87 -9.18
N TYR A 210 -10.81 11.49 -8.40
CA TYR A 210 -10.99 10.56 -7.28
C TYR A 210 -10.16 10.92 -6.06
N GLY A 211 -10.71 10.59 -4.89
CA GLY A 211 -10.09 10.84 -3.58
C GLY A 211 -9.59 9.56 -2.92
N GLU A 212 -9.45 9.63 -1.61
CA GLU A 212 -8.87 8.61 -0.74
C GLU A 212 -9.67 7.30 -0.69
N LYS A 213 -10.96 7.34 -1.04
CA LYS A 213 -11.84 6.16 -1.12
C LYS A 213 -11.40 5.14 -2.18
N ALA A 214 -10.58 5.55 -3.15
CA ALA A 214 -9.95 4.61 -4.08
C ALA A 214 -9.06 3.60 -3.36
N ASP A 215 -8.32 4.03 -2.34
CA ASP A 215 -7.46 3.13 -1.54
C ASP A 215 -8.28 2.09 -0.77
N VAL A 216 -9.47 2.46 -0.30
CA VAL A 216 -10.36 1.54 0.44
C VAL A 216 -10.91 0.45 -0.48
N TRP A 217 -11.19 0.77 -1.74
CA TRP A 217 -11.54 -0.23 -2.74
C TRP A 217 -10.40 -1.24 -2.90
N SER A 218 -9.18 -0.73 -3.11
CA SER A 218 -7.98 -1.54 -3.29
C SER A 218 -7.70 -2.42 -2.06
N ALA A 219 -7.86 -1.89 -0.85
CA ALA A 219 -7.78 -2.67 0.39
C ALA A 219 -8.87 -3.76 0.48
N GLY A 220 -10.06 -3.50 -0.07
CA GLY A 220 -11.13 -4.50 -0.20
C GLY A 220 -10.75 -5.64 -1.15
N VAL A 221 -10.04 -5.33 -2.24
CA VAL A 221 -9.46 -6.33 -3.14
C VAL A 221 -8.39 -7.15 -2.40
N VAL A 222 -7.51 -6.52 -1.62
CA VAL A 222 -6.51 -7.22 -0.77
C VAL A 222 -7.19 -8.20 0.18
N LEU A 223 -8.25 -7.79 0.89
CA LEU A 223 -9.03 -8.67 1.77
C LEU A 223 -9.62 -9.88 1.01
N TYR A 224 -10.14 -9.64 -0.20
CA TYR A 224 -10.66 -10.73 -1.04
C TYR A 224 -9.56 -11.73 -1.41
N VAL A 225 -8.38 -11.24 -1.78
CA VAL A 225 -7.22 -12.09 -2.12
C VAL A 225 -6.80 -12.94 -0.91
N LEU A 226 -6.72 -12.34 0.29
CA LEU A 226 -6.40 -13.06 1.53
C LEU A 226 -7.37 -14.21 1.79
N LEU A 227 -8.68 -13.94 1.76
CA LEU A 227 -9.73 -14.91 2.13
C LEU A 227 -10.04 -15.92 1.03
N SER A 228 -9.65 -15.67 -0.21
CA SER A 228 -9.81 -16.63 -1.32
C SER A 228 -8.58 -17.50 -1.55
N GLY A 229 -7.46 -17.20 -0.89
CA GLY A 229 -6.18 -17.89 -1.11
C GLY A 229 -5.47 -17.43 -2.38
N GLY A 230 -5.67 -16.18 -2.81
CA GLY A 230 -4.95 -15.60 -3.96
C GLY A 230 -5.80 -15.28 -5.19
N ALA A 231 -7.12 -15.54 -5.16
CA ALA A 231 -7.98 -15.21 -6.29
C ALA A 231 -8.34 -13.73 -6.31
N LEU A 232 -8.54 -13.16 -7.50
CA LEU A 232 -8.94 -11.76 -7.68
C LEU A 232 -10.47 -11.64 -7.86
N PRO A 233 -11.11 -10.58 -7.34
CA PRO A 233 -12.55 -10.38 -7.45
C PRO A 233 -13.00 -9.92 -8.85
N PHE A 234 -12.13 -9.21 -9.56
CA PHE A 234 -12.35 -8.70 -10.91
C PHE A 234 -11.30 -9.31 -11.83
N GLY A 235 -11.74 -10.14 -12.77
CA GLY A 235 -10.86 -10.83 -13.71
C GLY A 235 -11.32 -10.70 -15.15
N GLY A 236 -10.43 -11.10 -16.04
CA GLY A 236 -10.56 -11.14 -17.49
C GLY A 236 -9.30 -11.77 -18.08
N GLU A 237 -9.35 -12.23 -19.32
CA GLU A 237 -8.20 -12.75 -20.04
C GLU A 237 -7.29 -11.62 -20.55
N THR A 238 -7.87 -10.44 -20.74
CA THR A 238 -7.16 -9.23 -21.18
C THR A 238 -7.29 -8.10 -20.17
N ALA A 239 -6.35 -7.15 -20.20
CA ALA A 239 -6.42 -5.95 -19.37
C ALA A 239 -7.75 -5.18 -19.58
N ALA A 240 -8.22 -5.08 -20.83
CA ALA A 240 -9.50 -4.45 -21.15
C ALA A 240 -10.69 -5.16 -20.48
N GLU A 241 -10.69 -6.50 -20.44
CA GLU A 241 -11.73 -7.27 -19.76
C GLU A 241 -11.69 -7.10 -18.24
N VAL A 242 -10.48 -7.08 -17.66
CA VAL A 242 -10.29 -6.79 -16.23
C VAL A 242 -10.86 -5.42 -15.89
N LEU A 243 -10.47 -4.38 -16.63
CA LEU A 243 -10.96 -3.01 -16.42
C LEU A 243 -12.48 -2.91 -16.63
N ALA A 244 -13.04 -3.60 -17.64
CA ALA A 244 -14.50 -3.69 -17.82
C ALA A 244 -15.19 -4.37 -16.64
N SER A 245 -14.55 -5.36 -16.02
CA SER A 245 -15.03 -6.04 -14.81
C SER A 245 -15.00 -5.13 -13.59
N VAL A 246 -13.93 -4.37 -13.42
CA VAL A 246 -13.79 -3.33 -12.39
C VAL A 246 -14.88 -2.27 -12.57
N LEU A 247 -15.10 -1.74 -13.77
CA LEU A 247 -16.14 -0.74 -14.06
C LEU A 247 -17.57 -1.21 -13.73
N ARG A 248 -17.86 -2.51 -13.91
CA ARG A 248 -19.14 -3.09 -13.46
C ARG A 248 -19.26 -3.07 -11.93
N GLY A 249 -18.14 -3.26 -11.22
CA GLY A 249 -18.05 -3.18 -9.77
C GLY A 249 -18.91 -4.18 -9.01
N SER A 250 -19.24 -5.31 -9.63
CA SER A 250 -20.08 -6.35 -9.05
C SER A 250 -19.21 -7.44 -8.44
N VAL A 251 -18.82 -7.27 -7.16
CA VAL A 251 -18.10 -8.31 -6.42
C VAL A 251 -19.00 -9.54 -6.22
N ARG A 252 -18.43 -10.73 -6.45
CA ARG A 252 -19.11 -12.02 -6.26
C ARG A 252 -18.31 -12.89 -5.31
N PHE A 253 -18.98 -13.79 -4.59
CA PHE A 253 -18.36 -14.73 -3.65
C PHE A 253 -18.69 -16.17 -4.05
N PRO A 254 -17.96 -16.76 -5.02
CA PRO A 254 -18.22 -18.12 -5.48
C PRO A 254 -18.15 -19.12 -4.30
N PRO A 255 -19.12 -20.05 -4.14
CA PRO A 255 -19.11 -21.02 -3.04
C PRO A 255 -17.81 -21.82 -2.94
N ARG A 256 -17.19 -22.15 -4.08
CA ARG A 256 -15.90 -22.87 -4.14
C ARG A 256 -14.75 -22.18 -3.39
N LEU A 257 -14.81 -20.84 -3.26
CA LEU A 257 -13.78 -20.03 -2.57
C LEU A 257 -14.29 -19.55 -1.20
N PHE A 258 -15.59 -19.25 -1.07
CA PHE A 258 -16.12 -18.51 0.07
C PHE A 258 -17.17 -19.28 0.89
N ALA A 259 -17.31 -20.60 0.72
CA ALA A 259 -18.23 -21.39 1.55
C ALA A 259 -17.90 -21.29 3.05
N GLY A 260 -16.60 -21.31 3.40
CA GLY A 260 -16.11 -21.20 4.78
C GLY A 260 -15.93 -19.77 5.29
N VAL A 261 -16.22 -18.75 4.48
CA VAL A 261 -16.02 -17.34 4.85
C VAL A 261 -17.30 -16.76 5.44
N SER A 262 -17.17 -16.07 6.57
CA SER A 262 -18.27 -15.52 7.35
C SER A 262 -19.10 -14.49 6.58
N PRO A 263 -20.41 -14.38 6.89
CA PRO A 263 -21.24 -13.33 6.31
C PRO A 263 -20.72 -11.92 6.60
N ALA A 264 -20.11 -11.70 7.78
CA ALA A 264 -19.58 -10.42 8.19
C ALA A 264 -18.33 -10.00 7.38
N ALA A 265 -17.41 -10.94 7.06
CA ALA A 265 -16.30 -10.67 6.15
C ALA A 265 -16.80 -10.26 4.75
N LYS A 266 -17.80 -10.98 4.24
CA LYS A 266 -18.44 -10.68 2.95
C LYS A 266 -19.14 -9.32 2.95
N ASP A 267 -19.77 -8.94 4.06
CA ASP A 267 -20.40 -7.63 4.22
C ASP A 267 -19.35 -6.51 4.17
N LEU A 268 -18.24 -6.65 4.89
CA LEU A 268 -17.14 -5.70 4.83
C LEU A 268 -16.58 -5.54 3.40
N MET A 269 -16.29 -6.65 2.72
CA MET A 269 -15.80 -6.62 1.34
C MET A 269 -16.77 -5.88 0.40
N ARG A 270 -18.09 -6.03 0.56
CA ARG A 270 -19.08 -5.27 -0.23
C ARG A 270 -19.07 -3.77 0.06
N ARG A 271 -18.84 -3.39 1.32
CA ARG A 271 -18.79 -1.98 1.75
C ARG A 271 -17.51 -1.28 1.31
N MET A 272 -16.40 -2.01 1.28
CA MET A 272 -15.10 -1.53 0.76
C MET A 272 -15.10 -1.46 -0.76
N MET A 273 -15.59 -2.49 -1.45
CA MET A 273 -15.71 -2.53 -2.92
C MET A 273 -17.08 -2.04 -3.39
N CYS A 274 -17.59 -0.95 -2.80
CA CYS A 274 -18.81 -0.31 -3.24
C CYS A 274 -18.51 0.63 -4.41
N ARG A 275 -19.18 0.43 -5.55
CA ARG A 275 -18.98 1.28 -6.73
C ARG A 275 -19.36 2.75 -6.47
N ASP A 276 -20.41 2.98 -5.69
CA ASP A 276 -20.80 4.32 -5.28
C ASP A 276 -19.86 4.84 -4.18
N THR A 277 -19.02 5.82 -4.52
CA THR A 277 -17.98 6.38 -3.63
C THR A 277 -18.55 7.03 -2.37
N TRP A 278 -19.77 7.57 -2.44
CA TRP A 278 -20.46 8.16 -1.27
C TRP A 278 -20.88 7.09 -0.26
N ARG A 279 -21.20 5.90 -0.75
CA ARG A 279 -21.60 4.75 0.09
C ARG A 279 -20.42 3.87 0.46
N ARG A 280 -19.29 4.01 -0.24
CA ARG A 280 -18.05 3.29 0.06
C ARG A 280 -17.52 3.74 1.41
N PHE A 281 -17.10 2.76 2.21
CA PHE A 281 -16.50 3.03 3.50
C PHE A 281 -15.24 3.87 3.40
N SER A 282 -15.01 4.77 4.37
CA SER A 282 -13.68 5.31 4.66
C SER A 282 -12.82 4.27 5.38
N ALA A 283 -11.51 4.52 5.45
CA ALA A 283 -10.62 3.68 6.23
C ALA A 283 -11.03 3.62 7.73
N GLU A 284 -11.48 4.73 8.31
CA GLU A 284 -12.04 4.77 9.67
C GLU A 284 -13.32 3.93 9.80
N GLN A 285 -14.21 3.97 8.81
CA GLN A 285 -15.43 3.16 8.82
C GLN A 285 -15.11 1.65 8.69
N VAL A 286 -14.03 1.28 8.01
CA VAL A 286 -13.52 -0.10 7.98
C VAL A 286 -13.10 -0.54 9.39
N LEU A 287 -12.36 0.30 10.12
CA LEU A 287 -11.93 0.00 11.49
C LEU A 287 -13.10 -0.19 12.46
N GLY A 288 -14.19 0.56 12.26
CA GLY A 288 -15.42 0.43 13.05
C GLY A 288 -16.32 -0.75 12.65
N HIS A 289 -15.99 -1.50 11.59
CA HIS A 289 -16.86 -2.57 11.11
C HIS A 289 -16.87 -3.76 12.09
N PRO A 290 -18.03 -4.39 12.37
CA PRO A 290 -18.13 -5.47 13.35
C PRO A 290 -17.14 -6.63 13.15
N TRP A 291 -16.83 -6.98 11.89
CA TRP A 291 -15.86 -8.03 11.56
C TRP A 291 -14.40 -7.68 11.95
N ILE A 292 -14.03 -6.39 11.88
CA ILE A 292 -12.69 -5.95 12.31
C ILE A 292 -12.65 -5.87 13.83
N VAL A 293 -13.66 -5.26 14.46
CA VAL A 293 -13.75 -5.12 15.91
C VAL A 293 -13.80 -6.47 16.64
N SER A 294 -14.38 -7.50 16.02
CA SER A 294 -14.39 -8.86 16.58
C SER A 294 -13.12 -9.66 16.31
N GLY A 295 -12.10 -9.07 15.66
CA GLY A 295 -10.88 -9.78 15.27
C GLY A 295 -11.13 -10.92 14.29
N GLY A 296 -12.02 -10.72 13.31
CA GLY A 296 -12.44 -11.77 12.36
C GLY A 296 -13.40 -12.80 12.96
N GLY A 297 -13.87 -12.59 14.18
CA GLY A 297 -14.85 -13.46 14.85
C GLY A 297 -16.27 -13.28 14.31
N ALA A 298 -17.01 -14.37 14.22
CA ALA A 298 -18.43 -14.35 13.89
C ALA A 298 -19.26 -13.89 15.11
N ARG A 299 -19.29 -12.59 15.42
CA ARG A 299 -20.42 -12.07 16.19
C ARG A 299 -21.60 -11.94 15.23
N ALA A 300 -22.61 -12.79 15.44
CA ALA A 300 -23.90 -12.61 14.79
C ALA A 300 -24.35 -11.17 15.04
N MET A 301 -24.65 -10.43 13.98
CA MET A 301 -25.37 -9.18 14.13
C MET A 301 -26.75 -9.53 14.68
N GLU A 302 -26.94 -9.39 16.00
CA GLU A 302 -28.29 -9.26 16.54
C GLU A 302 -28.85 -7.96 15.95
N GLN A 303 -29.83 -8.10 15.05
CA GLN A 303 -30.56 -6.94 14.56
C GLN A 303 -31.37 -6.35 15.72
N PRO A 304 -31.40 -5.03 15.91
CA PRO A 304 -32.33 -4.43 16.83
C PRO A 304 -33.75 -4.70 16.32
N THR A 305 -34.57 -5.30 17.18
CA THR A 305 -36.03 -5.43 17.03
C THR A 305 -36.72 -4.09 16.88
#